data_AF-A0A7W1F676-F1
#
_entry.id   AF-A0A7W1F676-F1
#
_cell.length_a   1.000
_cell.length_b   1.000
_cell.length_c   1.000
_cell.angle_alpha   90.00
_cell.angle_beta   90.00
_cell.angle_gamma   90.00
#
_symmetry.space_group_name_H-M   'P 1'
#
loop_
_entity.id
_entity.type
_entity.pdbx_description
1 polymer ?
#
loop_
_entity_poly.entity_id
_entity_poly.type
_entity_poly.pdbx_seq_one_letter_code
_entity_poly.pdbx_strand_id
1 'polypeptide(L)'
;MGPTSERCVAVVAIAIVLIAVVVCADGGLRQLTTPPPGHLGPPVIGMVAAIPAIGDLNGEFDINAWDPFVPSRDRLPGDVPPDQAADADRDRRAGDVGDGRGPSPAPRSLPVIAPAAVPRCVGLVRHSSGRSALIVRMGASGEERQLVVGETIGGWRLLAVGSDGALFSDPHGEQQELAIPVVAGPA
;
A
#
# COMPACT_ATOMS: atom_id res chain seq x y z
N MET A 1 -69.01 -24.97 12.83
CA MET A 1 -67.56 -24.76 12.93
C MET A 1 -67.35 -23.55 13.80
N GLY A 2 -66.88 -23.75 15.04
CA GLY A 2 -66.88 -22.72 16.07
C GLY A 2 -65.60 -21.86 16.04
N PRO A 3 -65.65 -20.62 16.57
CA PRO A 3 -64.52 -19.67 16.63
C PRO A 3 -63.35 -20.13 17.52
N THR A 4 -63.38 -21.36 18.01
CA THR A 4 -62.34 -21.97 18.84
C THR A 4 -61.20 -22.57 18.01
N SER A 5 -61.46 -23.03 16.78
CA SER A 5 -60.42 -23.65 15.94
C SER A 5 -59.40 -22.66 15.40
N GLU A 6 -59.83 -21.45 15.04
CA GLU A 6 -58.93 -20.40 14.52
C GLU A 6 -57.94 -19.90 15.58
N ARG A 7 -58.41 -19.79 16.83
CA ARG A 7 -57.57 -19.41 17.97
C ARG A 7 -56.51 -20.47 18.28
N CYS A 8 -56.84 -21.76 18.13
CA CYS A 8 -55.88 -22.84 18.30
C CYS A 8 -54.78 -22.80 17.22
N VAL A 9 -55.12 -22.54 15.96
CA VAL A 9 -54.14 -22.48 14.86
C VAL A 9 -53.18 -21.31 15.04
N ALA A 10 -53.67 -20.14 15.43
CA ALA A 10 -52.83 -18.96 15.66
C ALA A 10 -51.81 -19.18 16.79
N VAL A 11 -52.23 -19.80 17.90
CA VAL A 11 -51.34 -20.08 19.04
C VAL A 11 -50.25 -21.08 18.65
N VAL A 12 -50.57 -22.12 17.89
CA VAL A 12 -49.60 -23.10 17.41
C VAL A 12 -48.58 -22.46 16.46
N ALA A 13 -49.03 -21.61 15.54
CA ALA A 13 -48.14 -20.90 14.62
C ALA A 13 -47.15 -19.99 15.36
N ILE A 14 -47.63 -19.24 16.37
CA ILE A 14 -46.78 -18.38 17.20
C ILE A 14 -45.75 -19.21 17.98
N ALA A 15 -46.16 -20.34 18.54
CA ALA A 15 -45.26 -21.23 19.28
C ALA A 15 -44.13 -21.78 18.39
N ILE A 16 -44.43 -22.17 17.15
CA ILE A 16 -43.42 -22.67 16.20
C ILE A 16 -42.40 -21.58 15.85
N VAL A 17 -42.85 -20.35 15.59
CA VAL A 17 -41.96 -19.23 15.28
C VAL A 17 -41.04 -18.92 16.47
N LEU A 18 -41.57 -18.93 17.70
CA LEU A 18 -40.77 -18.70 18.90
C LEU A 18 -39.71 -19.80 19.09
N ILE A 19 -40.05 -21.07 18.86
CA ILE A 19 -39.09 -22.18 18.93
C ILE A 19 -37.99 -22.00 17.88
N ALA A 20 -38.34 -21.63 16.64
CA ALA A 20 -37.36 -21.38 15.59
C ALA A 20 -36.41 -20.23 15.95
N VAL A 21 -36.92 -19.14 16.52
CA VAL A 21 -36.09 -18.02 16.99
C VAL A 21 -35.14 -18.45 18.11
N VAL A 22 -35.62 -19.23 19.09
CA VAL A 22 -34.78 -19.75 20.18
C VAL A 22 -33.70 -20.69 19.63
N VAL A 23 -34.04 -21.61 18.73
CA VAL A 23 -33.06 -22.53 18.11
C VAL A 23 -32.03 -21.76 17.27
N CYS A 24 -32.43 -20.71 16.56
CA CYS A 24 -31.51 -19.85 15.82
C CYS A 24 -30.64 -18.98 16.73
N ALA A 25 -31.13 -18.59 17.91
CA ALA A 25 -30.39 -17.81 18.89
C ALA A 25 -29.40 -18.66 19.70
N ASP A 26 -29.80 -19.88 20.10
CA ASP A 26 -28.95 -20.86 20.80
C ASP A 26 -27.99 -21.59 19.85
N GLY A 27 -28.30 -21.61 18.55
CA GLY A 27 -27.40 -22.02 17.48
C GLY A 27 -26.22 -21.06 17.26
N GLY A 28 -25.92 -20.23 18.27
CA GLY A 28 -24.71 -19.45 18.40
C GLY A 28 -23.50 -20.27 17.96
N LEU A 29 -23.05 -19.94 16.75
CA LEU A 29 -21.70 -20.09 16.22
C LEU A 29 -20.77 -20.78 17.22
N ARG A 30 -20.76 -22.12 17.20
CA ARG A 30 -19.57 -22.84 17.65
C ARG A 30 -18.47 -22.40 16.70
N GLN A 31 -17.75 -21.36 17.10
CA GLN A 31 -16.54 -20.89 16.47
C GLN A 31 -15.62 -22.11 16.46
N LEU A 32 -15.56 -22.79 15.33
CA LEU A 32 -14.55 -23.79 15.05
C LEU A 32 -13.25 -23.00 14.95
N THR A 33 -12.66 -22.70 16.12
CA THR A 33 -11.29 -22.23 16.28
C THR A 33 -10.40 -23.37 15.82
N THR A 34 -10.29 -23.51 14.50
CA THR A 34 -9.22 -24.27 13.90
C THR A 34 -7.95 -23.47 14.16
N PRO A 35 -6.94 -24.05 14.83
CA PRO A 35 -5.67 -23.38 14.99
C PRO A 35 -5.10 -23.09 13.59
N PRO A 36 -4.39 -21.96 13.41
CA PRO A 36 -3.77 -21.65 12.13
C PRO A 36 -2.83 -22.81 11.73
N PRO A 37 -2.78 -23.18 10.44
CA PRO A 37 -1.92 -24.26 9.98
C PRO A 37 -0.48 -23.94 10.38
N GLY A 38 0.05 -24.72 11.32
CA GLY A 38 1.43 -24.63 11.76
C GLY A 38 2.32 -24.91 10.56
N HIS A 39 3.13 -23.93 10.17
CA HIS A 39 4.06 -24.08 9.07
C HIS A 39 5.18 -25.03 9.54
N LEU A 40 5.05 -26.33 9.25
CA LEU A 40 6.07 -27.37 9.52
C LEU A 40 7.20 -27.35 8.48
N GLY A 41 7.50 -26.17 7.91
CA GLY A 41 8.64 -25.99 7.03
C GLY A 41 9.89 -25.66 7.82
N PRO A 42 11.09 -26.11 7.40
CA PRO A 42 12.33 -25.62 7.97
C PRO A 42 12.37 -24.08 7.82
N PRO A 43 12.85 -23.34 8.83
CA PRO A 43 12.95 -21.90 8.75
C PRO A 43 13.81 -21.54 7.53
N VAL A 44 13.27 -20.71 6.64
CA VAL A 44 14.04 -20.16 5.52
C VAL A 44 15.09 -19.23 6.12
N ILE A 45 16.31 -19.75 6.27
CA ILE A 45 17.47 -18.99 6.72
C ILE A 45 17.65 -17.84 5.72
N GLY A 46 17.67 -16.62 6.25
CA GLY A 46 17.58 -15.38 5.49
C GLY A 46 18.44 -15.36 4.24
N MET A 47 17.79 -15.09 3.10
CA MET A 47 18.48 -14.62 1.91
C MET A 47 19.02 -13.23 2.20
N VAL A 48 20.31 -13.14 2.51
CA VAL A 48 21.04 -11.88 2.45
C VAL A 48 21.22 -11.56 0.96
N ALA A 49 20.38 -10.68 0.44
CA ALA A 49 20.58 -10.12 -0.89
C ALA A 49 21.86 -9.28 -0.86
N ALA A 50 22.90 -9.75 -1.55
CA ALA A 50 24.09 -8.95 -1.76
C ALA A 50 23.72 -7.81 -2.72
N ILE A 51 23.80 -6.56 -2.23
CA ILE A 51 23.64 -5.38 -3.08
C ILE A 51 24.83 -5.36 -4.05
N PRO A 52 24.62 -5.44 -5.37
CA PRO A 52 25.72 -5.35 -6.32
C PRO A 52 26.38 -3.98 -6.18
N ALA A 53 27.71 -3.96 -6.24
CA ALA A 53 28.45 -2.70 -6.29
C ALA A 53 28.07 -1.97 -7.58
N ILE A 54 27.28 -0.91 -7.44
CA ILE A 54 26.96 0.01 -8.54
C ILE A 54 28.26 0.73 -8.88
N GLY A 55 28.67 0.70 -10.16
CA GLY A 55 29.87 1.36 -10.65
C GLY A 55 29.78 2.89 -10.63
N ASP A 56 30.71 3.56 -11.32
CA ASP A 56 30.62 5.00 -11.54
C ASP A 56 29.44 5.31 -12.49
N LEU A 57 28.33 5.71 -11.88
CA LEU A 57 27.07 6.04 -12.57
C LEU A 57 27.27 7.11 -13.64
N ASN A 58 28.22 8.03 -13.46
CA ASN A 58 28.43 9.11 -14.43
C ASN A 58 29.06 8.56 -15.72
N GLY A 59 29.98 7.61 -15.60
CA GLY A 59 30.60 6.95 -16.76
C GLY A 59 29.69 5.91 -17.42
N GLU A 60 28.82 5.25 -16.65
CA GLU A 60 27.97 4.16 -17.13
C GLU A 60 26.66 4.66 -17.77
N PHE A 61 26.11 5.78 -17.28
CA PHE A 61 24.81 6.29 -17.73
C PHE A 61 24.89 7.59 -18.55
N ASP A 62 26.10 8.10 -18.83
CA ASP A 62 26.34 9.31 -19.62
C ASP A 62 25.46 10.49 -19.18
N ILE A 63 25.33 10.67 -17.86
CA ILE A 63 24.41 11.64 -17.27
C ILE A 63 25.01 13.03 -17.39
N ASN A 64 24.43 13.85 -18.27
CA ASN A 64 24.75 15.25 -18.38
C ASN A 64 24.08 16.04 -17.25
N ALA A 65 24.89 16.50 -16.28
CA ALA A 65 24.44 17.27 -15.12
C ALA A 65 23.81 18.63 -15.47
N TRP A 66 24.01 19.13 -16.69
CA TRP A 66 23.50 20.43 -17.14
C TRP A 66 22.26 20.32 -18.01
N ASP A 67 22.17 19.27 -18.84
CA ASP A 67 21.00 19.00 -19.68
C ASP A 67 20.80 17.49 -19.83
N PRO A 68 19.82 16.87 -19.14
CA PRO A 68 19.60 15.44 -19.20
C PRO A 68 19.09 14.94 -20.55
N PHE A 69 18.77 15.83 -21.50
CA PHE A 69 18.31 15.47 -22.84
C PHE A 69 19.42 15.44 -23.89
N VAL A 70 20.65 15.82 -23.54
CA VAL A 70 21.81 15.80 -24.44
C VAL A 70 22.88 14.83 -23.91
N PRO A 71 23.19 13.75 -24.65
CA PRO A 71 24.28 12.84 -24.29
C PRO A 71 25.60 13.60 -24.15
N SER A 72 26.37 13.33 -23.10
CA SER A 72 27.60 14.10 -22.81
C SER A 72 28.66 13.92 -23.89
N ARG A 73 28.63 12.79 -24.60
CA ARG A 73 29.52 12.48 -25.73
C ARG A 73 29.35 13.38 -26.96
N ASP A 74 28.21 14.07 -27.09
CA ASP A 74 27.90 14.92 -28.25
C ASP A 74 28.25 16.40 -27.99
N ARG A 75 28.89 16.72 -26.86
CA ARG A 75 29.43 18.07 -26.63
C ARG A 75 30.61 18.36 -27.54
N LEU A 76 30.43 19.31 -28.44
CA LEU A 76 31.54 20.02 -29.06
C LEU A 76 32.23 20.88 -27.99
N PRO A 77 33.57 20.90 -27.93
CA PRO A 77 34.30 21.78 -27.03
C PRO A 77 34.07 23.24 -27.46
N GLY A 78 33.07 23.89 -26.86
CA GLY A 78 32.66 25.25 -27.22
C GLY A 78 31.24 25.65 -26.80
N ASP A 79 30.36 24.70 -26.47
CA ASP A 79 28.97 24.99 -26.09
C ASP A 79 28.80 25.42 -24.62
N VAL A 80 29.72 26.27 -24.13
CA VAL A 80 29.50 27.00 -22.88
C VAL A 80 28.68 28.25 -23.23
N PRO A 81 27.48 28.45 -22.66
CA PRO A 81 26.69 29.66 -22.89
C PRO A 81 27.50 30.93 -22.57
N PRO A 82 27.29 32.04 -23.31
CA PRO A 82 28.12 33.24 -23.25
C PRO A 82 28.11 33.99 -21.91
N ASP A 83 27.33 33.55 -20.92
CA ASP A 83 27.27 34.16 -19.58
C ASP A 83 28.46 33.80 -18.66
N GLN A 84 29.44 33.01 -19.13
CA GLN A 84 30.69 32.75 -18.39
C GLN A 84 31.99 33.20 -19.08
N ALA A 85 31.92 33.86 -20.23
CA ALA A 85 33.13 34.46 -20.83
C ALA A 85 33.74 35.59 -19.98
N ALA A 86 32.99 36.13 -19.00
CA ALA A 86 33.44 37.19 -18.11
C ALA A 86 34.23 36.69 -16.88
N ASP A 87 34.13 35.42 -16.50
CA ASP A 87 34.83 34.88 -15.32
C ASP A 87 36.11 34.10 -15.67
N ALA A 88 36.31 33.73 -16.94
CA ALA A 88 37.50 32.98 -17.37
C ALA A 88 38.81 33.78 -17.35
N ASP A 89 38.75 35.12 -17.27
CA ASP A 89 39.95 35.98 -17.27
C ASP A 89 40.42 36.37 -15.86
N ARG A 90 39.69 35.96 -14.80
CA ARG A 90 40.06 36.27 -13.41
C ARG A 90 41.07 35.26 -12.81
N ASP A 91 41.13 34.05 -13.34
CA ASP A 91 41.94 32.96 -12.78
C ASP A 91 43.41 32.95 -13.21
N ARG A 92 43.85 33.87 -14.09
CA ARG A 92 45.27 33.91 -14.51
C ARG A 92 46.16 34.83 -13.68
N ARG A 93 45.65 35.54 -12.67
CA ARG A 93 46.45 36.46 -11.84
C ARG A 93 46.04 36.47 -10.35
N ALA A 94 46.20 35.34 -9.69
CA ALA A 94 46.49 35.26 -8.25
C ALA A 94 47.11 33.87 -8.05
N GLY A 95 48.41 33.73 -7.81
CA GLY A 95 49.02 34.16 -6.57
C GLY A 95 48.86 33.02 -5.57
N ASP A 96 49.94 32.27 -5.38
CA ASP A 96 50.34 31.57 -4.14
C ASP A 96 49.31 31.64 -2.98
N VAL A 97 48.48 30.61 -2.80
CA VAL A 97 47.69 30.40 -1.58
C VAL A 97 47.66 28.90 -1.29
N GLY A 98 48.19 28.55 -0.13
CA GLY A 98 48.49 27.18 0.29
C GLY A 98 47.28 26.28 0.49
N ASP A 99 47.60 25.02 0.82
CA ASP A 99 46.71 23.91 1.15
C ASP A 99 45.67 24.25 2.24
N GLY A 100 44.64 24.99 1.85
CA GLY A 100 43.46 25.27 2.65
C GLY A 100 42.37 24.26 2.34
N ARG A 101 42.58 22.99 2.73
CA ARG A 101 41.52 21.97 2.71
C ARG A 101 40.48 22.32 3.78
N GLY A 102 39.60 23.26 3.46
CA GLY A 102 38.40 23.51 4.24
C GLY A 102 37.59 22.21 4.34
N PRO A 103 36.93 21.93 5.48
CA PRO A 103 36.12 20.73 5.59
C PRO A 103 35.05 20.76 4.51
N SER A 104 35.02 19.70 3.70
CA SER A 104 33.99 19.51 2.67
C SER A 104 32.62 19.73 3.32
N PRO A 105 31.74 20.56 2.75
CA PRO A 105 30.41 20.76 3.31
C PRO A 105 29.73 19.39 3.42
N ALA A 106 29.15 19.10 4.59
CA ALA A 106 28.46 17.85 4.81
C ALA A 106 27.38 17.67 3.72
N PRO A 107 27.27 16.47 3.11
CA PRO A 107 26.31 16.23 2.05
C PRO A 107 24.92 16.58 2.56
N ARG A 108 24.23 17.47 1.84
CA ARG A 108 22.84 17.79 2.12
C ARG A 108 22.01 16.54 1.86
N SER A 109 21.51 15.92 2.92
CA SER A 109 20.59 14.80 2.82
C SER A 109 19.29 15.29 2.18
N LEU A 110 19.00 14.83 0.98
CA LEU A 110 17.66 14.95 0.41
C LEU A 110 16.69 14.18 1.32
N PRO A 111 15.50 14.72 1.63
CA PRO A 111 14.49 13.97 2.35
C PRO A 111 14.12 12.76 1.52
N VAL A 112 14.42 11.57 2.03
CA VAL A 112 13.97 10.32 1.43
C VAL A 112 12.46 10.25 1.67
N ILE A 113 11.67 10.63 0.66
CA ILE A 113 10.23 10.41 0.67
C ILE A 113 10.04 8.92 0.40
N ALA A 114 9.85 8.14 1.47
CA ALA A 114 9.43 6.76 1.32
C ALA A 114 8.09 6.76 0.56
N PRO A 115 7.91 5.90 -0.45
CA PRO A 115 6.63 5.80 -1.14
C PRO A 115 5.54 5.47 -0.12
N ALA A 116 4.44 6.23 -0.14
CA ALA A 116 3.31 5.96 0.75
C ALA A 116 2.85 4.51 0.54
N ALA A 117 2.76 3.75 1.63
CA ALA A 117 2.33 2.36 1.54
C ALA A 117 0.91 2.31 0.96
N VAL A 118 0.73 1.52 -0.10
CA VAL A 118 -0.58 1.29 -0.73
C VAL A 118 -1.31 0.20 0.07
N PRO A 119 -2.61 0.38 0.40
CA PRO A 119 -3.38 -0.67 1.06
C PRO A 119 -3.52 -1.88 0.15
N ARG A 120 -3.47 -3.08 0.71
CA ARG A 120 -3.70 -4.34 -0.01
C ARG A 120 -4.97 -4.99 0.51
N CYS A 121 -5.93 -5.25 -0.39
CA CYS A 121 -7.14 -5.98 -0.06
C CYS A 121 -6.80 -7.45 0.21
N VAL A 122 -7.23 -7.96 1.36
CA VAL A 122 -6.99 -9.35 1.80
C VAL A 122 -8.26 -10.18 1.61
N GLY A 123 -9.43 -9.58 1.81
CA GLY A 123 -10.69 -10.27 1.63
C GLY A 123 -11.90 -9.38 1.94
N LEU A 124 -13.08 -9.92 1.68
CA LEU A 124 -14.35 -9.24 1.87
C LEU A 124 -15.26 -10.07 2.78
N VAL A 125 -15.71 -9.48 3.88
CA VAL A 125 -16.70 -10.08 4.78
C VAL A 125 -18.06 -9.49 4.46
N ARG A 126 -19.00 -10.34 4.05
CA ARG A 126 -20.40 -9.96 3.82
C ARG A 126 -21.27 -10.54 4.94
N HIS A 127 -22.05 -9.69 5.58
CA HIS A 127 -23.02 -10.08 6.59
C HIS A 127 -24.40 -10.25 5.93
N SER A 128 -25.23 -11.15 6.48
CA SER A 128 -26.58 -11.42 5.97
C SER A 128 -27.52 -10.21 5.99
N SER A 129 -27.19 -9.19 6.79
CA SER A 129 -27.89 -7.91 6.82
C SER A 129 -27.60 -6.99 5.61
N GLY A 130 -26.77 -7.42 4.66
CA GLY A 130 -26.33 -6.61 3.51
C GLY A 130 -25.13 -5.70 3.82
N ARG A 131 -24.67 -5.66 5.07
CA ARG A 131 -23.44 -4.96 5.44
C ARG A 131 -22.22 -5.69 4.92
N SER A 132 -21.25 -4.94 4.42
CA SER A 132 -19.98 -5.47 3.94
C SER A 132 -18.82 -4.74 4.62
N ALA A 133 -17.74 -5.46 4.87
CA ALA A 133 -16.51 -4.90 5.39
C ALA A 133 -15.29 -5.53 4.73
N LEU A 134 -14.34 -4.69 4.35
CA LEU A 134 -13.14 -5.07 3.63
C LEU A 134 -12.02 -5.32 4.63
N ILE A 135 -11.31 -6.44 4.52
CA ILE A 135 -10.07 -6.68 5.27
C ILE A 135 -8.91 -6.17 4.43
N VAL A 136 -8.13 -5.27 5.00
CA VAL A 136 -7.05 -4.55 4.31
C VAL A 136 -5.81 -4.53 5.18
N ARG A 137 -4.65 -4.52 4.53
CA ARG A 137 -3.34 -4.51 5.17
C ARG A 137 -2.44 -3.48 4.52
N MET A 138 -1.68 -2.74 5.32
CA MET A 138 -0.73 -1.74 4.82
C MET A 138 0.65 -2.37 4.58
N GLY A 139 1.10 -2.38 3.33
CA GLY A 139 2.39 -2.99 2.96
C GLY A 139 2.42 -4.51 3.21
N ALA A 140 3.62 -5.10 3.17
CA ALA A 140 3.77 -6.56 3.27
C ALA A 140 3.60 -7.11 4.69
N SER A 141 4.02 -6.35 5.70
CA SER A 141 4.05 -6.78 7.12
C SER A 141 3.03 -6.06 8.00
N GLY A 142 2.13 -5.25 7.42
CA GLY A 142 1.15 -4.49 8.19
C GLY A 142 0.14 -5.40 8.90
N GLU A 143 -0.46 -4.86 9.95
CA GLU A 143 -1.61 -5.48 10.60
C GLU A 143 -2.82 -5.47 9.66
N GLU A 144 -3.60 -6.55 9.68
CA GLU A 144 -4.86 -6.63 8.97
C GLU A 144 -5.93 -5.87 9.75
N ARG A 145 -6.63 -4.97 9.06
CA ARG A 145 -7.70 -4.17 9.63
C ARG A 145 -8.97 -4.29 8.81
N GLN A 146 -10.10 -4.36 9.50
CA GLN A 146 -11.41 -4.30 8.87
C GLN A 146 -11.78 -2.83 8.63
N LEU A 147 -12.17 -2.51 7.40
CA LEU A 147 -12.66 -1.20 7.00
C LEU A 147 -14.09 -1.30 6.45
N VAL A 148 -14.91 -0.30 6.78
CA VAL A 148 -16.19 -0.02 6.12
C VAL A 148 -16.08 1.22 5.23
N VAL A 149 -17.02 1.37 4.30
CA VAL A 149 -17.06 2.53 3.39
C VAL A 149 -17.10 3.83 4.19
N GLY A 150 -16.19 4.75 3.86
CA GLY A 150 -16.00 6.05 4.53
C GLY A 150 -14.82 6.08 5.50
N GLU A 151 -14.32 4.93 5.96
CA GLU A 151 -13.18 4.83 6.88
C GLU A 151 -11.83 5.00 6.17
N THR A 152 -10.80 5.29 6.98
CA THR A 152 -9.45 5.57 6.49
C THR A 152 -8.38 4.65 7.09
N ILE A 153 -7.35 4.34 6.31
CA ILE A 153 -6.15 3.60 6.72
C ILE A 153 -4.92 4.20 6.05
N GLY A 154 -3.90 4.59 6.83
CA GLY A 154 -2.66 5.15 6.26
C GLY A 154 -2.86 6.35 5.33
N GLY A 155 -3.90 7.16 5.56
CA GLY A 155 -4.27 8.30 4.70
C GLY A 155 -5.17 7.95 3.51
N TRP A 156 -5.38 6.66 3.21
CA TRP A 156 -6.31 6.20 2.17
C TRP A 156 -7.73 6.09 2.72
N ARG A 157 -8.73 6.47 1.93
CA ARG A 157 -10.16 6.38 2.30
C ARG A 157 -10.87 5.36 1.44
N LEU A 158 -11.59 4.42 2.05
CA LEU A 158 -12.44 3.48 1.33
C LEU A 158 -13.71 4.19 0.84
N LEU A 159 -13.91 4.30 -0.47
CA LEU A 159 -15.05 4.99 -1.09
C LEU A 159 -16.19 4.03 -1.47
N ALA A 160 -15.84 2.85 -1.97
CA ALA A 160 -16.81 1.85 -2.39
C ALA A 160 -16.21 0.45 -2.37
N VAL A 161 -17.07 -0.57 -2.27
CA VAL A 161 -16.69 -1.99 -2.35
C VAL A 161 -17.59 -2.66 -3.39
N GLY A 162 -17.00 -3.17 -4.46
CA GLY A 162 -17.65 -3.90 -5.54
C GLY A 162 -17.62 -5.42 -5.35
N SER A 163 -17.92 -6.16 -6.42
CA SER A 163 -17.75 -7.62 -6.48
C SER A 163 -16.29 -8.03 -6.58
N ASP A 164 -15.51 -7.32 -7.39
CA ASP A 164 -14.16 -7.73 -7.81
C ASP A 164 -13.07 -6.76 -7.33
N GLY A 165 -13.47 -5.61 -6.79
CA GLY A 165 -12.57 -4.52 -6.42
C GLY A 165 -13.12 -3.64 -5.31
N ALA A 166 -12.24 -2.84 -4.74
CA ALA A 166 -12.56 -1.78 -3.80
C ALA A 166 -11.97 -0.46 -4.30
N LEU A 167 -12.77 0.61 -4.26
CA LEU A 167 -12.36 1.93 -4.69
C LEU A 167 -11.86 2.71 -3.47
N PHE A 168 -10.63 3.22 -3.55
CA PHE A 168 -10.04 4.07 -2.53
C PHE A 168 -9.74 5.46 -3.07
N SER A 169 -9.77 6.46 -2.20
CA SER A 169 -9.06 7.73 -2.41
C SER A 169 -7.70 7.64 -1.73
N ASP A 170 -6.65 8.02 -2.42
CA ASP A 170 -5.32 8.16 -1.82
C ASP A 170 -5.23 9.46 -0.98
N PRO A 171 -4.11 9.69 -0.26
CA PRO A 171 -3.92 10.90 0.54
C PRO A 171 -3.89 12.21 -0.26
N HIS A 172 -3.71 12.15 -1.58
CA HIS A 172 -3.73 13.29 -2.49
C HIS A 172 -5.12 13.55 -3.08
N GLY A 173 -6.08 12.66 -2.82
CA GLY A 173 -7.45 12.75 -3.33
C GLY A 173 -7.70 11.97 -4.62
N GLU A 174 -6.69 11.29 -5.16
CA GLU A 174 -6.81 10.51 -6.38
C GLU A 174 -7.50 9.18 -6.10
N GLN A 175 -8.37 8.76 -7.03
CA GLN A 175 -9.12 7.52 -6.86
C GLN A 175 -8.39 6.34 -7.51
N GLN A 176 -8.29 5.24 -6.78
CA GLN A 176 -7.66 4.01 -7.25
C GLN A 176 -8.51 2.81 -6.92
N GLU A 177 -8.69 1.94 -7.92
CA GLU A 177 -9.38 0.66 -7.74
C GLU A 177 -8.37 -0.44 -7.44
N LEU A 178 -8.62 -1.15 -6.33
CA LEU A 178 -7.76 -2.23 -5.85
C LEU A 178 -8.53 -3.55 -5.90
N ALA A 179 -7.94 -4.54 -6.56
CA ALA A 179 -8.54 -5.86 -6.70
C ALA A 179 -8.71 -6.55 -5.33
N ILE A 180 -9.86 -7.17 -5.11
CA ILE A 180 -10.12 -8.00 -3.93
C ILE A 180 -9.78 -9.44 -4.34
N PRO A 181 -8.84 -10.12 -3.66
CA PRO A 181 -8.53 -11.50 -3.97
C PRO A 181 -9.75 -12.37 -3.71
N VAL A 182 -10.19 -13.09 -4.74
CA VAL A 182 -11.25 -14.09 -4.61
C VAL A 182 -10.65 -15.30 -3.91
N VAL A 183 -10.96 -15.46 -2.63
CA VAL A 183 -10.62 -16.69 -1.92
C VAL A 183 -11.59 -17.76 -2.43
N ALA A 184 -11.12 -18.58 -3.37
CA ALA A 184 -11.86 -19.77 -3.78
C ALA A 184 -12.09 -20.64 -2.53
N GLY A 185 -13.35 -20.80 -2.13
CA GLY A 185 -13.70 -21.71 -1.04
C GLY A 185 -13.29 -23.14 -1.39
N PRO A 186 -13.04 -24.01 -0.39
CA PRO A 186 -12.84 -25.43 -0.65
C PRO A 186 -14.10 -25.98 -1.32
N ALA A 187 -13.90 -26.63 -2.48
CA ALA A 187 -14.93 -27.32 -3.24
C ALA A 187 -15.45 -28.55 -2.48
#